data_AF-A0AA39VAL2-F1
#
_entry.id   AF-A0AA39VAL2-F1
#
_cell.length_a   1.000
_cell.length_b   1.000
_cell.length_c   1.000
_cell.angle_alpha   90.00
_cell.angle_beta   90.00
_cell.angle_gamma   90.00
#
_symmetry.space_group_name_H-M   'P 1'
#
loop_
_entity.id
_entity.type
_entity.pdbx_description
1 polymer ?
#
loop_
_entity_poly.entity_id
_entity_poly.type
_entity_poly.pdbx_seq_one_letter_code
_entity_poly.pdbx_strand_id
1 'polypeptide(L)'
;MTVRSVYEPNEYPSNMQRLYQWTPDECIPELYCDPQIFCSLHSGMTDLAVPSWAGSPEEFIKLHQGALESYRVSSQIHNWIDIIFGYKMSGQAAIAAKNVMLPSSEPTKPKSVGRHQLFT
;
A
#
# COMPACT_ATOMS: atom_id res chain seq x y z
N MET A 1 11.91 -6.79 -6.62
CA MET A 1 11.51 -5.63 -7.45
C MET A 1 12.49 -5.48 -8.61
N THR A 2 11.99 -5.28 -9.83
CA THR A 2 12.83 -4.90 -10.99
C THR A 2 12.60 -3.41 -11.19
N VAL A 3 13.59 -2.57 -10.90
CA VAL A 3 13.55 -1.14 -11.25
C VAL A 3 13.70 -1.09 -12.77
N ARG A 4 12.68 -0.59 -13.47
CA ARG A 4 12.72 -0.42 -14.92
C ARG A 4 13.62 0.77 -15.24
N SER A 5 14.46 0.65 -16.26
CA SER A 5 15.35 1.73 -16.71
C SER A 5 14.60 2.85 -17.44
N VAL A 6 13.39 2.57 -17.92
CA VAL A 6 12.52 3.52 -18.62
C VAL A 6 11.30 3.80 -17.76
N TYR A 7 11.12 5.06 -17.40
CA TYR A 7 9.96 5.56 -16.67
C TYR A 7 8.78 5.74 -17.64
N GLU A 8 7.68 5.03 -17.39
CA GLU A 8 6.43 5.11 -18.16
C GLU A 8 5.31 5.69 -17.26
N PRO A 9 4.96 6.99 -17.38
CA PRO A 9 4.00 7.65 -16.51
C PRO A 9 2.62 6.99 -16.48
N ASN A 10 2.18 6.40 -17.60
CA ASN A 10 0.85 5.82 -17.76
C ASN A 10 0.66 4.48 -17.04
N GLU A 11 1.74 3.87 -16.53
CA GLU A 11 1.65 2.62 -15.76
C GLU A 11 1.23 2.85 -14.30
N TYR A 12 1.37 4.07 -13.79
CA TYR A 12 0.98 4.42 -12.43
C TYR A 12 -0.47 4.93 -12.41
N PRO A 13 -1.27 4.53 -11.40
CA PRO A 13 -2.64 4.99 -11.29
C PRO A 13 -2.69 6.51 -11.13
N SER A 14 -3.44 7.17 -12.00
CA SER A 14 -3.62 8.63 -11.98
C SER A 14 -4.59 9.13 -10.90
N ASN A 15 -5.24 8.21 -10.17
CA ASN A 15 -6.15 8.55 -9.07
C ASN A 15 -6.12 7.49 -7.96
N MET A 16 -6.45 7.94 -6.74
CA MET A 16 -6.48 7.07 -5.55
C MET A 16 -7.47 5.91 -5.65
N GLN A 17 -8.62 6.12 -6.28
CA GLN A 17 -9.63 5.06 -6.40
C GLN A 17 -9.08 3.86 -7.17
N ARG A 18 -8.28 4.10 -8.21
CA ARG A 18 -7.61 3.06 -8.98
C ARG A 18 -6.47 2.42 -8.20
N LEU A 19 -5.74 3.19 -7.39
CA LEU A 19 -4.71 2.66 -6.49
C LEU A 19 -5.30 1.62 -5.53
N TYR A 20 -6.41 1.94 -4.86
CA TYR A 20 -7.10 1.02 -3.93
C TYR A 20 -7.67 -0.25 -4.59
N GLN A 21 -8.00 -0.20 -5.87
CA GLN A 21 -8.47 -1.38 -6.61
C GLN A 21 -7.33 -2.31 -7.04
N TRP A 22 -6.12 -1.77 -7.17
CA TRP A 22 -4.97 -2.48 -7.73
C TRP A 22 -4.16 -3.23 -6.69
N THR A 23 -4.15 -2.77 -5.44
CA THR A 23 -3.33 -3.41 -4.41
C THR A 23 -4.19 -3.77 -3.20
N PRO A 24 -4.04 -4.99 -2.65
CA PRO A 24 -4.58 -5.35 -1.35
C PRO A 24 -3.73 -4.77 -0.21
N ASP A 25 -2.85 -3.81 -0.50
CA ASP A 25 -1.85 -3.32 0.44
C ASP A 25 -2.51 -2.35 1.43
N GLU A 26 -2.02 -2.43 2.67
CA GLU A 26 -2.42 -1.52 3.73
C GLU A 26 -2.01 -0.08 3.42
N CYS A 27 -2.76 0.87 3.97
CA CYS A 27 -2.45 2.28 3.79
C CYS A 27 -1.13 2.65 4.50
N ILE A 28 -0.32 3.49 3.85
CA ILE A 28 0.85 4.11 4.47
C ILE A 28 0.44 5.19 5.49
N PRO A 29 1.25 5.47 6.51
CA PRO A 29 0.93 6.50 7.53
C PRO A 29 0.68 7.89 6.94
N GLU A 30 1.38 8.26 5.87
CA GLU A 30 1.29 9.57 5.24
C GLU A 30 -0.13 9.86 4.72
N LEU A 31 -0.91 8.84 4.36
CA LEU A 31 -2.32 8.98 3.98
C LEU A 31 -3.24 9.53 5.09
N TYR A 32 -2.72 9.66 6.32
CA TYR A 32 -3.44 10.23 7.46
C TYR A 32 -2.86 11.55 7.94
N CYS A 33 -1.71 11.98 7.39
CA CYS A 33 -0.92 13.07 7.97
C CYS A 33 -0.35 14.07 6.95
N ASP A 34 -0.09 13.66 5.71
CA ASP A 34 0.65 14.47 4.75
C ASP A 34 -0.06 14.57 3.38
N PRO A 35 -0.61 15.75 3.01
CA PRO A 35 -1.23 15.95 1.71
C PRO A 35 -0.22 16.05 0.56
N GLN A 36 1.09 16.19 0.84
CA GLN A 36 2.10 16.31 -0.22
C GLN A 36 2.28 15.01 -1.00
N ILE A 37 1.84 13.87 -0.47
CA ILE A 37 1.88 12.58 -1.18
C ILE A 37 1.03 12.55 -2.46
N PHE A 38 0.10 13.51 -2.61
CA PHE A 38 -0.71 13.65 -3.81
C PHE A 38 -0.01 14.47 -4.89
N CYS A 39 1.08 15.17 -4.56
CA CYS A 39 1.81 16.02 -5.49
C CYS A 39 2.95 15.24 -6.15
N SER A 40 3.03 15.35 -7.47
CA SER A 40 4.10 14.75 -8.26
C SER A 40 5.41 15.52 -8.09
N LEU A 41 6.49 14.79 -7.79
CA LEU A 41 7.84 15.37 -7.71
C LEU A 41 8.46 15.65 -9.09
N HIS A 42 7.84 15.13 -10.17
CA HIS A 42 8.35 15.23 -11.53
C HIS A 42 7.45 16.12 -12.38
N SER A 43 8.02 17.11 -13.05
CA SER A 43 7.30 18.06 -13.91
C SER A 43 6.57 17.40 -15.10
N GLY A 44 6.99 16.20 -15.51
CA GLY A 44 6.34 15.40 -16.55
C GLY A 44 5.27 14.44 -16.05
N MET A 45 4.92 14.47 -14.76
CA MET A 45 3.90 13.62 -14.15
C MET A 45 2.80 14.49 -13.53
N THR A 46 1.55 14.15 -13.78
CA THR A 46 0.42 14.82 -13.15
C THR A 46 0.31 14.43 -11.67
N ASP A 47 -0.17 15.35 -10.84
CA ASP A 47 -0.54 15.04 -9.46
C ASP A 47 -1.56 13.90 -9.39
N LEU A 48 -1.51 13.17 -8.28
CA LEU A 48 -2.43 12.08 -8.01
C LEU A 48 -3.79 12.64 -7.62
N ALA A 49 -4.81 12.36 -8.43
CA ALA A 49 -6.15 12.88 -8.16
C ALA A 49 -6.79 12.20 -6.93
N VAL A 50 -7.40 13.01 -6.07
CA VAL A 50 -8.27 12.55 -4.98
C VAL A 50 -9.66 12.17 -5.53
N PRO A 51 -10.44 11.33 -4.83
CA PRO A 51 -11.80 10.99 -5.22
C PRO A 51 -12.74 12.21 -5.25
N SER A 52 -13.81 12.14 -6.04
CA SER A 52 -14.74 13.26 -6.27
C SER A 52 -15.49 13.78 -5.05
N TRP A 53 -15.50 13.03 -3.95
CA TRP A 53 -16.11 13.43 -2.68
C TRP A 53 -15.18 14.25 -1.79
N ALA A 54 -13.89 14.34 -2.13
CA ALA A 54 -12.95 15.26 -1.49
C ALA A 54 -12.65 16.42 -2.45
N GLY A 55 -12.78 17.65 -1.96
CA GLY A 55 -12.49 18.85 -2.74
C GLY A 55 -11.00 19.13 -2.90
N SER A 56 -10.15 18.62 -1.99
CA SER A 56 -8.69 18.76 -2.06
C SER A 56 -7.94 17.63 -1.36
N PRO A 57 -6.63 17.46 -1.63
CA PRO A 57 -5.73 16.58 -0.86
C PRO A 57 -5.79 16.80 0.66
N GLU A 58 -5.82 18.05 1.10
CA GLU A 58 -5.89 18.40 2.53
C GLU A 58 -7.21 17.96 3.15
N GLU A 59 -8.32 18.13 2.42
CA GLU A 59 -9.63 17.63 2.86
C GLU A 59 -9.66 16.10 2.91
N PHE A 60 -9.08 15.44 1.92
CA PHE A 60 -8.96 13.99 1.88
C PHE A 60 -8.19 13.45 3.09
N ILE A 61 -7.04 14.03 3.42
CA ILE A 61 -6.24 13.68 4.61
C ILE A 61 -7.04 13.89 5.90
N LYS A 62 -7.73 15.03 6.03
CA LYS A 62 -8.57 15.31 7.22
C LYS A 62 -9.69 14.29 7.40
N LEU A 63 -10.32 13.86 6.31
CA LEU A 63 -11.36 12.83 6.35
C LEU A 63 -10.79 11.47 6.76
N HIS A 64 -9.60 11.10 6.26
CA HIS A 64 -8.91 9.87 6.67
C HIS A 64 -8.51 9.89 8.14
N GLN A 65 -7.92 11.00 8.60
CA GLN A 65 -7.57 11.19 10.00
C GLN A 65 -8.81 11.10 10.89
N GLY A 66 -9.90 11.78 10.52
CA GLY A 66 -11.16 11.73 11.27
C GLY A 66 -11.78 10.33 11.31
N ALA A 67 -11.64 9.54 10.24
CA ALA A 67 -12.07 8.15 10.23
C ALA A 67 -11.23 7.28 11.17
N LEU A 68 -9.90 7.45 11.16
CA LEU A 68 -8.97 6.71 12.03
C LEU A 68 -9.22 7.01 13.52
N GLU A 69 -9.46 8.28 13.86
CA GLU A 69 -9.74 8.75 15.23
C GLU A 69 -11.21 8.55 15.65
N SER A 70 -12.04 7.96 14.79
CA SER A 70 -13.46 7.75 15.10
C SER A 70 -13.64 6.63 16.12
N TYR A 71 -14.66 6.75 16.98
CA TYR A 71 -15.01 5.71 17.97
C TYR A 71 -15.16 4.31 17.35
N ARG A 72 -15.71 4.24 16.13
CA ARG A 72 -15.86 2.98 15.41
C ARG A 72 -14.50 2.31 15.14
N VAL A 73 -13.51 3.08 14.67
CA VAL A 73 -12.17 2.55 14.42
C VAL A 73 -11.44 2.32 15.74
N SER A 74 -11.46 3.25 16.68
CA SER A 74 -10.80 3.09 17.98
C SER A 74 -11.27 1.84 18.73
N SER A 75 -12.56 1.51 18.67
CA SER A 75 -13.11 0.29 19.30
C SER A 75 -12.74 -1.02 18.59
N GLN A 76 -12.19 -0.98 17.37
CA GLN A 76 -11.93 -2.16 16.54
C GLN A 76 -10.47 -2.28 16.09
N ILE A 77 -9.66 -1.21 16.17
CA ILE A 77 -8.31 -1.16 15.61
C ILE A 77 -7.38 -2.23 16.21
N HIS A 78 -7.64 -2.65 17.45
CA HIS A 78 -6.92 -3.76 18.09
C HIS A 78 -7.01 -5.07 17.30
N ASN A 79 -8.10 -5.32 16.57
CA ASN A 79 -8.21 -6.50 15.71
C ASN A 79 -7.24 -6.46 14.52
N TRP A 80 -6.98 -5.27 13.97
CA TRP A 80 -5.97 -5.08 12.94
C TRP A 80 -4.56 -5.25 13.53
N ILE A 81 -4.31 -4.70 14.73
CA ILE A 81 -3.04 -4.90 15.46
C ILE A 81 -2.78 -6.39 15.70
N ASP A 82 -3.81 -7.17 16.06
CA ASP A 82 -3.67 -8.62 16.24
C ASP A 82 -3.18 -9.34 14.98
N ILE A 83 -3.60 -8.86 13.81
CA ILE A 83 -3.24 -9.40 12.48
C ILE A 83 -1.81 -9.02 12.12
N ILE A 84 -1.44 -7.74 12.28
CA ILE A 84 -0.15 -7.23 11.82
C ILE A 84 0.98 -7.52 12.81
N PHE A 85 0.72 -7.43 14.12
CA PHE A 85 1.74 -7.50 15.17
C PHE A 85 1.43 -8.52 16.27
N GLY A 86 0.19 -9.01 16.35
CA GLY A 86 -0.27 -9.85 17.46
C GLY A 86 -0.36 -11.34 17.14
N TYR A 87 -1.25 -12.03 17.86
CA TYR A 87 -1.33 -13.48 17.85
C TYR A 87 -1.92 -14.07 16.55
N LYS A 88 -2.57 -13.25 15.71
CA LYS A 88 -3.09 -13.66 14.39
C LYS A 88 -2.04 -13.55 13.27
N MET A 89 -0.78 -13.29 13.61
CA MET A 89 0.33 -13.24 12.65
C MET A 89 0.85 -14.65 12.27
N SER A 90 0.64 -15.68 13.12
CA SER A 90 1.11 -17.04 12.82
C SER A 90 0.20 -18.14 13.38
N GLY A 91 0.50 -19.39 13.01
CA GLY A 91 -0.21 -20.58 13.49
C GLY A 91 -1.66 -20.69 13.00
N GLN A 92 -2.49 -21.40 13.77
CA GLN A 92 -3.91 -21.62 13.42
C GLN A 92 -4.73 -20.33 13.44
N ALA A 93 -4.37 -19.36 14.28
CA ALA A 93 -5.03 -18.06 14.32
C ALA A 93 -4.83 -17.26 13.01
N ALA A 94 -3.63 -17.31 12.43
CA ALA A 94 -3.37 -16.71 11.12
C ALA A 94 -4.13 -17.41 9.99
N ILE A 95 -4.22 -18.74 10.01
CA ILE A 95 -5.00 -19.50 9.01
C ILE A 95 -6.48 -19.09 9.08
N ALA A 96 -7.05 -19.04 10.29
CA ALA A 96 -8.44 -18.63 10.50
C ALA A 96 -8.69 -17.18 10.05
N ALA A 97 -7.71 -16.28 10.27
CA ALA A 97 -7.75 -14.89 9.83
C ALA A 97 -7.38 -14.69 8.36
N LYS A 98 -7.02 -15.75 7.62
CA LYS A 98 -6.47 -15.71 6.25
C LYS A 98 -5.23 -14.80 6.12
N ASN A 99 -4.43 -14.71 7.18
CA ASN A 99 -3.22 -13.89 7.29
C ASN A 99 -1.96 -14.77 7.25
N VAL A 100 -1.90 -15.74 6.34
CA VAL A 100 -0.76 -16.65 6.20
C VAL A 100 0.11 -16.14 5.05
N MET A 101 1.35 -15.75 5.36
CA MET A 101 2.32 -15.44 4.31
C MET A 101 2.60 -16.68 3.46
N LEU A 102 2.64 -16.49 2.14
CA LEU A 102 3.19 -17.50 1.26
C LEU A 102 4.60 -17.81 1.73
N PRO A 103 4.95 -19.09 1.97
CA PRO A 103 6.33 -19.46 2.24
C PRO A 103 7.17 -18.88 1.12
N SER A 104 8.33 -18.30 1.45
CA SER A 104 9.36 -18.05 0.43
C SER A 104 9.60 -19.41 -0.20
N SER A 105 9.05 -19.62 -1.40
CA SER A 105 9.21 -20.85 -2.15
C SER A 105 10.67 -21.23 -2.09
N GLU A 106 10.95 -22.50 -1.77
CA GLU A 106 12.29 -23.08 -1.81
C GLU A 106 13.10 -22.50 -2.97
N PRO A 107 14.42 -22.27 -2.81
CA PRO A 107 15.28 -21.65 -3.81
C PRO A 107 15.05 -22.36 -5.14
N THR A 108 14.19 -21.76 -5.97
CA THR A 108 13.80 -22.35 -7.23
C THR A 108 15.07 -22.27 -8.04
N LYS A 109 15.67 -23.42 -8.35
CA LYS A 109 16.89 -23.52 -9.16
C LYS A 109 16.83 -22.44 -10.23
N PRO A 110 17.76 -21.47 -10.25
CA PRO A 110 17.70 -20.38 -11.20
C PRO A 110 17.63 -21.01 -12.60
N LYS A 111 16.49 -20.86 -13.27
CA LYS A 111 16.38 -21.24 -14.67
C LYS A 111 17.40 -20.36 -15.41
N SER A 112 18.26 -20.97 -16.22
CA SER A 112 19.38 -20.31 -16.92
C SER A 112 18.94 -19.28 -17.98
N VAL A 113 17.72 -18.77 -17.88
CA VAL A 113 17.17 -17.73 -18.74
C VAL A 113 16.68 -16.61 -17.82
N GLY A 114 17.57 -15.64 -17.59
CA GLY A 114 17.19 -14.32 -17.08
C GLY A 114 17.50 -14.07 -15.61
N ARG A 115 18.75 -13.69 -15.31
CA ARG A 115 19.14 -12.54 -14.47
C ARG A 115 20.65 -12.55 -14.29
N HIS A 116 21.34 -11.61 -14.94
CA HIS A 116 22.69 -11.25 -14.52
C HIS A 116 22.58 -10.36 -13.27
N GLN A 117 23.16 -10.82 -12.17
CA GLN A 117 23.35 -10.05 -10.96
C GLN A 117 24.28 -8.87 -11.27
N LEU A 118 23.80 -7.64 -11.14
CA LEU A 118 24.54 -6.46 -11.58
C LEU A 118 25.40 -5.80 -10.50
N PHE A 119 25.37 -6.23 -9.24
CA PHE A 119 26.31 -5.74 -8.23
C PHE A 119 26.65 -6.81 -7.18
N THR A 120 27.92 -6.79 -6.75
CA THR A 120 28.49 -7.47 -5.58
C THR A 120 28.15 -6.74 -4.29
#